data_AF-A0A9X2DBC2-F1
#
_entry.id   AF-A0A9X2DBC2-F1
#
_cell.length_a   1.000
_cell.length_b   1.000
_cell.length_c   1.000
_cell.angle_alpha   90.00
_cell.angle_beta   90.00
_cell.angle_gamma   90.00
#
_symmetry.space_group_name_H-M   'P 1'
#
loop_
_entity.id
_entity.type
_entity.pdbx_description
1 polymer ?
#
loop_
_entity_poly.entity_id
_entity_poly.type
_entity_poly.pdbx_seq_one_letter_code
_entity_poly.pdbx_strand_id
1 'polypeptide(L)'
;MGGGAEQTPGSRTRHTAEQPLAAVLVCADEACGGCGAAALEALRPLVAHTPRAVLVRSGCVHPRGGCRDRGPDAPSVRLQRCTGDPRTGLRPHGPSHAVDGASTAEAYRQVERWLDEG
;
A
#
# COMPACT_ATOMS: atom_id res chain seq x y z
N MET A 1 -55.18 -20.42 -15.09
CA MET A 1 -53.94 -21.10 -15.55
C MET A 1 -52.90 -20.03 -15.79
N GLY A 2 -51.66 -20.28 -15.35
CA GLY A 2 -50.50 -19.40 -15.49
C GLY A 2 -50.38 -18.43 -14.31
N GLY A 3 -49.44 -18.55 -13.38
CA GLY A 3 -48.14 -19.21 -13.42
C GLY A 3 -47.20 -18.25 -12.71
N GLY A 4 -46.79 -18.59 -11.48
CA GLY A 4 -45.90 -17.76 -10.68
C GLY A 4 -44.58 -17.53 -11.39
N ALA A 5 -44.11 -16.28 -11.39
CA ALA A 5 -42.72 -15.97 -11.63
C ALA A 5 -42.15 -15.47 -10.31
N GLU A 6 -41.56 -16.42 -9.61
CA GLU A 6 -40.79 -16.24 -8.40
C GLU A 6 -39.72 -15.17 -8.64
N GLN A 7 -39.79 -14.10 -7.85
CA GLN A 7 -38.73 -13.11 -7.75
C GLN A 7 -37.51 -13.81 -7.18
N THR A 8 -36.61 -14.27 -8.07
CA THR A 8 -35.30 -14.77 -7.66
C THR A 8 -34.57 -13.59 -7.00
N PRO A 9 -34.26 -13.65 -5.69
CA PRO A 9 -33.44 -12.61 -5.09
C PRO A 9 -32.07 -12.71 -5.73
N GLY A 10 -31.76 -11.71 -6.57
CA GLY A 10 -30.45 -11.52 -7.18
C GLY A 10 -29.38 -11.81 -6.14
N SER A 11 -28.60 -12.84 -6.45
CA SER A 11 -27.38 -13.25 -5.79
C SER A 11 -26.67 -12.06 -5.18
N ARG A 12 -26.81 -11.90 -3.85
CA ARG A 12 -25.77 -11.26 -3.06
C ARG A 12 -24.55 -12.14 -3.25
N THR A 13 -23.74 -11.84 -4.26
CA THR A 13 -22.32 -12.14 -4.22
C THR A 13 -21.86 -11.54 -2.91
N ARG A 14 -21.83 -12.37 -1.88
CA ARG A 14 -20.91 -12.19 -0.77
C ARG A 14 -19.58 -12.22 -1.50
N HIS A 15 -19.10 -11.05 -1.90
CA HIS A 15 -17.68 -10.83 -2.06
C HIS A 15 -17.15 -11.26 -0.71
N THR A 16 -16.71 -12.51 -0.64
CA THR A 16 -15.77 -12.99 0.36
C THR A 16 -14.82 -11.84 0.49
N ALA A 17 -14.85 -11.12 1.61
CA ALA A 17 -14.06 -9.92 1.79
C ALA A 17 -12.61 -10.39 1.70
N GLU A 18 -12.07 -10.41 0.49
CA GLU A 18 -10.70 -10.76 0.23
C GLU A 18 -9.92 -9.74 1.02
N GLN A 19 -9.26 -10.19 2.08
CA GLN A 19 -8.57 -9.31 3.02
C GLN A 19 -7.74 -8.29 2.23
N PRO A 20 -7.84 -6.99 2.55
CA PRO A 20 -7.17 -5.97 1.75
C PRO A 20 -5.66 -6.26 1.68
N LEU A 21 -5.12 -6.27 0.45
CA LEU A 21 -3.69 -6.33 0.20
C LEU A 21 -3.04 -5.03 0.69
N ALA A 22 -1.92 -5.13 1.37
CA ALA A 22 -1.14 -4.00 1.86
C ALA A 22 -0.08 -3.59 0.83
N ALA A 23 -0.22 -2.42 0.21
CA ALA A 23 0.81 -1.85 -0.64
C ALA A 23 1.68 -0.86 0.15
N VAL A 24 2.99 -1.11 0.17
CA VAL A 24 4.02 -0.24 0.74
C VAL A 24 4.73 0.46 -0.40
N LEU A 25 4.42 1.73 -0.64
CA LEU A 25 5.02 2.54 -1.69
C LEU A 25 6.23 3.30 -1.13
N VAL A 26 7.40 3.10 -1.73
CA VAL A 26 8.63 3.79 -1.35
C VAL A 26 9.10 4.66 -2.51
N CYS A 27 9.35 5.93 -2.25
CA CYS A 27 9.98 6.82 -3.24
C CYS A 27 11.44 6.41 -3.43
N ALA A 28 11.81 5.96 -4.62
CA ALA A 28 13.21 5.74 -4.97
C ALA A 28 13.52 6.37 -6.33
N ASP A 29 12.96 7.55 -6.55
CA ASP A 29 13.28 8.41 -7.69
C ASP A 29 14.67 9.02 -7.48
N GLU A 30 15.54 8.91 -8.49
CA GLU A 30 16.86 9.57 -8.49
C GLU A 30 16.71 11.10 -8.41
N ALA A 31 15.63 11.63 -8.98
CA ALA A 31 15.30 13.04 -8.86
C ALA A 31 15.06 13.47 -7.41
N CYS A 32 14.71 12.54 -6.50
CA CYS A 32 14.61 12.77 -5.06
C CYS A 32 15.93 12.57 -4.30
N GLY A 33 17.05 12.36 -4.99
CA GLY A 33 18.35 12.09 -4.38
C GLY A 33 18.45 10.70 -3.74
N GLY A 34 17.61 9.75 -4.17
CA GLY A 34 17.63 8.39 -3.64
C GLY A 34 17.13 8.25 -2.19
N CYS A 35 16.35 9.22 -1.71
CA CYS A 35 15.92 9.33 -0.30
C CYS A 35 15.26 8.07 0.30
N GLY A 36 14.66 7.20 -0.53
CA GLY A 36 14.05 5.95 -0.06
C GLY A 36 14.80 4.68 -0.45
N ALA A 37 16.01 4.75 -1.01
CA ALA A 37 16.76 3.55 -1.38
C ALA A 37 17.09 2.68 -0.15
N ALA A 38 17.59 3.30 0.93
CA ALA A 38 17.87 2.60 2.18
C ALA A 38 16.60 1.99 2.80
N ALA A 39 15.48 2.73 2.79
CA ALA A 39 14.21 2.24 3.28
C ALA A 39 13.62 1.11 2.41
N LEU A 40 13.79 1.18 1.09
CA LEU A 40 13.37 0.11 0.19
C LEU A 40 14.09 -1.20 0.54
N GLU A 41 15.42 -1.15 0.70
CA GLU A 41 16.20 -2.33 1.07
C GLU A 41 15.88 -2.85 2.47
N ALA A 42 15.64 -1.95 3.44
CA ALA A 42 15.23 -2.34 4.79
C ALA A 42 13.82 -2.95 4.85
N LEU A 43 12.88 -2.49 4.02
CA LEU A 43 11.50 -2.95 4.00
C LEU A 43 11.28 -4.21 3.15
N ARG A 44 12.19 -4.53 2.22
CA ARG A 44 12.16 -5.76 1.42
C ARG A 44 11.95 -7.03 2.27
N PRO A 45 12.79 -7.32 3.28
CA PRO A 45 12.62 -8.52 4.08
C PRO A 45 11.30 -8.49 4.85
N LEU A 46 10.90 -7.35 5.43
CA LEU A 46 9.64 -7.24 6.16
C LEU A 46 8.46 -7.64 5.26
N VAL A 47 8.31 -6.98 4.11
CA VAL A 47 7.19 -7.23 3.19
C VAL A 47 7.23 -8.65 2.62
N ALA A 48 8.41 -9.23 2.38
CA ALA A 48 8.55 -10.60 1.91
C ALA A 48 8.02 -11.64 2.91
N HIS A 49 8.06 -11.34 4.21
CA HIS A 49 7.53 -12.20 5.27
C HIS A 49 6.09 -11.86 5.67
N THR A 50 5.54 -10.74 5.21
CA THR A 50 4.16 -10.34 5.49
C THR A 50 3.20 -10.88 4.41
N PRO A 51 2.29 -11.81 4.75
CA PRO A 51 1.28 -12.28 3.82
C PRO A 51 0.44 -11.10 3.31
N ARG A 52 0.06 -11.14 2.03
CA ARG A 52 -0.81 -10.11 1.42
C ARG A 52 -0.20 -8.70 1.41
N ALA A 53 1.12 -8.55 1.55
CA ALA A 53 1.81 -7.29 1.36
C ALA A 53 2.61 -7.24 0.05
N VAL A 54 2.76 -6.04 -0.52
CA VAL A 54 3.57 -5.80 -1.72
C VAL A 54 4.38 -4.52 -1.55
N LEU A 55 5.67 -4.60 -1.90
CA LEU A 55 6.59 -3.47 -1.88
C LEU A 55 6.66 -2.87 -3.28
N VAL A 56 6.33 -1.59 -3.40
CA VAL A 56 6.25 -0.88 -4.66
C VAL A 56 7.29 0.22 -4.69
N ARG A 57 8.24 0.13 -5.62
CA ARG A 57 9.10 1.25 -5.97
C ARG A 57 8.28 2.29 -6.72
N SER A 58 8.26 3.53 -6.24
CA SER A 58 7.45 4.61 -6.79
C SER A 58 8.28 5.87 -7.04
N GLY A 59 7.72 6.79 -7.82
CA GLY A 59 8.21 8.17 -7.89
C GLY A 59 7.96 8.93 -6.58
N CYS A 60 8.16 10.25 -6.59
CA CYS A 60 7.90 11.06 -5.40
C CYS A 60 6.44 10.94 -4.92
N VAL A 61 6.23 10.48 -3.68
CA VAL A 61 4.90 10.36 -3.06
C VAL A 61 4.50 11.59 -2.23
N HIS A 62 5.36 12.62 -2.21
CA HIS A 62 5.05 13.93 -1.62
C HIS A 62 4.36 14.83 -2.64
N PRO A 63 3.30 15.56 -2.24
CA PRO A 63 2.74 16.60 -3.09
C PRO A 63 3.81 17.65 -3.40
N ARG A 64 3.96 17.98 -4.69
CA ARG A 64 4.91 18.98 -5.24
C ARG A 64 6.40 18.65 -5.15
N GLY A 65 6.79 17.39 -4.92
CA GLY A 65 8.21 16.99 -5.03
C GLY A 65 9.08 17.28 -3.79
N GLY A 66 8.47 17.50 -2.62
CA GLY A 66 9.17 17.88 -1.37
C GLY A 66 10.04 16.81 -0.70
N CYS A 67 10.34 15.70 -1.39
CA CYS A 67 11.28 14.68 -0.91
C CYS A 67 12.74 15.19 -0.87
N ARG A 68 13.09 16.12 -1.78
CA ARG A 68 14.48 16.56 -1.99
C ARG A 68 15.09 17.22 -0.75
N ASP A 69 14.28 17.98 -0.04
CA ASP A 69 14.73 18.77 1.11
C ASP A 69 14.85 17.94 2.39
N ARG A 70 14.42 16.67 2.37
CA ARG A 70 14.48 15.77 3.53
C ARG A 70 15.83 15.04 3.67
N GLY A 71 16.62 14.98 2.60
CA GLY A 71 17.90 14.28 2.60
C GLY A 71 17.78 12.75 2.53
N PRO A 72 18.92 12.03 2.48
CA PRO A 72 18.96 10.57 2.23
C PRO A 72 18.42 9.74 3.40
N ASP A 73 18.40 10.30 4.60
CA ASP A 73 18.03 9.56 5.82
C ASP A 73 16.54 9.59 6.13
N ALA A 74 15.77 10.50 5.53
CA ALA A 74 14.35 10.67 5.77
C ALA A 74 13.53 10.12 4.60
N PRO A 75 13.20 8.82 4.62
CA PRO A 75 12.56 8.17 3.49
C PRO A 75 11.13 8.66 3.31
N SER A 76 10.70 8.68 2.05
CA SER A 76 9.33 9.00 1.69
C SER A 76 8.58 7.71 1.38
N VAL A 77 7.73 7.30 2.32
CA VAL A 77 6.94 6.06 2.25
C VAL A 77 5.46 6.37 2.39
N ARG A 78 4.63 5.65 1.62
CA ARG A 78 3.17 5.73 1.70
C ARG A 78 2.58 4.33 1.73
N LEU A 79 1.65 4.09 2.63
CA LEU A 79 0.97 2.81 2.81
C LEU A 79 -0.44 2.92 2.24
N GLN A 80 -0.88 1.91 1.53
CA GLN A 80 -2.20 1.88 0.90
C GLN A 80 -2.80 0.48 1.05
N ARG A 81 -4.00 0.39 1.63
CA ARG A 81 -4.79 -0.84 1.52
C ARG A 81 -5.35 -0.93 0.11
N CYS A 82 -5.35 -2.11 -0.46
CA CYS A 82 -5.79 -2.38 -1.82
C CYS A 82 -6.74 -3.57 -1.83
N THR A 83 -7.75 -3.54 -2.69
CA THR A 83 -8.47 -4.75 -3.09
C THR A 83 -7.86 -5.29 -4.38
N GLY A 84 -7.77 -6.61 -4.48
CA GLY A 84 -7.43 -7.26 -5.74
C GLY A 84 -8.69 -7.37 -6.59
N ASP A 85 -8.63 -6.89 -7.83
CA ASP A 85 -9.65 -7.18 -8.83
C ASP A 85 -8.99 -7.98 -9.98
N PRO A 86 -9.43 -9.22 -10.27
CA PRO A 86 -8.82 -10.06 -11.30
C PRO A 86 -8.82 -9.46 -12.71
N ARG A 87 -9.68 -8.49 -13.01
CA ARG A 87 -9.80 -7.85 -14.32
C ARG A 87 -9.05 -6.53 -14.41
N THR A 88 -8.90 -5.83 -13.28
CA THR A 88 -8.39 -4.45 -13.26
C THR A 88 -7.14 -4.25 -12.41
N GLY A 89 -6.66 -5.31 -11.74
CA GLY A 89 -5.47 -5.32 -10.91
C GLY A 89 -5.73 -4.81 -9.49
N LEU A 90 -4.67 -4.30 -8.84
CA LEU A 90 -4.77 -3.71 -7.51
C LEU A 90 -5.50 -2.38 -7.56
N ARG A 91 -6.51 -2.22 -6.69
CA ARG A 91 -7.27 -0.98 -6.55
C ARG A 91 -7.13 -0.44 -5.13
N PRO A 92 -6.78 0.84 -4.94
CA PRO A 92 -6.78 1.46 -3.63
C PRO A 92 -8.13 1.32 -2.94
N HIS A 93 -8.09 0.94 -1.67
CA HIS A 93 -9.23 0.84 -0.78
C HIS A 93 -9.00 1.73 0.44
N GLY A 94 -9.82 2.78 0.59
CA GLY A 94 -9.70 3.73 1.69
C GLY A 94 -8.49 4.68 1.56
N PRO A 95 -8.24 5.49 2.61
CA PRO A 95 -7.19 6.49 2.60
C PRO A 95 -5.80 5.84 2.65
N SER A 96 -4.84 6.48 1.98
CA SER A 96 -3.42 6.15 2.16
C SER A 96 -2.88 6.73 3.47
N HIS A 97 -1.94 6.04 4.11
CA HIS A 97 -1.21 6.52 5.27
C HIS A 97 0.18 6.99 4.84
N ALA A 98 0.54 8.24 5.13
CA ALA A 98 1.90 8.72 4.92
C ALA A 98 2.76 8.30 6.11
N VAL A 99 3.95 7.78 5.83
CA VAL A 99 4.94 7.47 6.86
C VAL A 99 5.94 8.62 6.84
N ASP A 100 5.83 9.48 7.85
CA ASP A 100 6.76 10.55 8.11
C ASP A 100 7.78 10.05 9.13
N GLY A 101 8.85 9.42 8.63
CA GLY A 101 9.99 9.03 9.45
C GLY A 101 11.13 10.02 9.28
N ALA A 102 11.78 10.40 10.39
CA ALA A 102 13.05 11.13 10.35
C ALA A 102 14.23 10.21 9.99
N SER A 103 14.02 8.89 10.03
CA SER A 103 15.02 7.86 9.71
C SER A 103 14.40 6.64 9.03
N THR A 104 15.24 5.86 8.32
CA THR A 104 14.86 4.54 7.79
C THR A 104 14.36 3.58 8.90
N ALA A 105 15.00 3.57 10.06
CA ALA A 105 14.60 2.70 11.17
C ALA A 105 13.21 3.08 11.74
N GLU A 106 12.90 4.37 11.78
CA GLU A 106 11.58 4.84 12.20
C GLU A 106 10.51 4.49 11.17
N ALA A 107 10.79 4.69 9.88
CA ALA A 107 9.89 4.28 8.81
C ALA A 107 9.60 2.78 8.85
N TYR A 108 10.63 1.95 9.09
CA TYR A 108 10.48 0.50 9.26
C TYR A 108 9.48 0.17 10.37
N ARG A 109 9.67 0.72 11.57
CA ARG A 109 8.78 0.44 12.72
C ARG A 109 7.34 0.90 12.47
N GLN A 110 7.15 2.04 11.80
CA GLN A 110 5.81 2.52 11.46
C GLN A 110 5.13 1.60 10.44
N VAL A 111 5.87 1.12 9.43
CA VAL A 111 5.37 0.18 8.42
C VAL A 111 5.02 -1.17 9.06
N GLU A 112 5.93 -1.72 9.87
CA GLU A 112 5.73 -2.99 10.59
C GLU A 112 4.47 -2.93 11.45
N ARG A 113 4.35 -1.90 12.31
CA ARG A 113 3.16 -1.71 13.14
C ARG A 113 1.88 -1.61 12.30
N TRP A 114 1.90 -0.85 11.21
CA TRP A 114 0.71 -0.70 10.36
C TRP A 114 0.34 -2.01 9.64
N LEU A 115 1.32 -2.82 9.26
CA LEU A 115 1.09 -4.14 8.67
C LEU A 115 0.49 -5.11 9.70
N ASP A 116 0.96 -5.07 10.95
CA ASP A 116 0.46 -5.89 12.06
C ASP A 116 -0.96 -5.49 12.51
N GLU A 117 -1.33 -4.22 12.38
CA GLU A 117 -2.68 -3.69 12.67
C GLU A 117 -3.75 -4.09 11.62
N GLY A 118 -3.38 -4.90 10.62
CA GLY A 118 -4.17 -5.24 9.43
C GLY A 118 -5.60 -5.75 9.63
#